data_AF-A0A2W1BMV7-F1
#
_entry.id   AF-A0A2W1BMV7-F1
#
_cell.length_a   1.000
_cell.length_b   1.000
_cell.length_c   1.000
_cell.angle_alpha   90.00
_cell.angle_beta   90.00
_cell.angle_gamma   90.00
#
_symmetry.space_group_name_H-M   'P 1'
#
loop_
_entity.id
_entity.type
_entity.pdbx_description
1 polymer ?
#
loop_
_entity_poly.entity_id
_entity_poly.type
_entity_poly.pdbx_seq_one_letter_code
_entity_poly.pdbx_strand_id
1 'polypeptide(L)'
;MMLNWPLKLLTSVSRIHFIRQCSIRNMASVKRVAVCQMTSVADKAANLEVVSNLVSQAAKDNVQMLFFPEACDYICDNKNDTLSQAESIIEGPTVASYRDLAAKHKVWLSMGGIHELDEAYPSKVCNTHIIIDDKGNIVQTYRKLHLFDVEIPERNIRLKESDFCQPGDHIVAPVETPVGKVGLSICYDMRFPELSTSLSIVTAEILTYPSAFTQATGAAHWHVLLRARAIENQCYVIAAAQVGAHNPKRKSYGHALIVDPWGEVLADCGESAPCYKVAEISDERIKSVRKNMPVFQHRRRNIYSLYCLSLRKDLLPAHQKSAAVEPCSRISSDAGVNPDEPYYNFGHVIVPESCVFFKSKLTYAFVNLRCVLPGHVLVAPIRMAERNRDMTEDEAQDFYKTIRLVQRLMEKVHSADSCTVTIQDGRDAGQTVKHLHCHIMPRKKGDFIENDLIYLELAKHDQFKKGHPSKPPRTREEMITEATHLRLELQNLLAEEKNS
;
A
#
# COMPACT_ATOMS: atom_id res chain seq x y z
N MET A 1 -69.16 56.21 -3.59
CA MET A 1 -69.47 55.26 -2.50
C MET A 1 -68.46 54.12 -2.61
N MET A 2 -67.26 54.25 -2.03
CA MET A 2 -66.92 53.90 -0.65
C MET A 2 -67.18 52.43 -0.28
N LEU A 3 -66.09 51.75 0.10
CA LEU A 3 -65.94 50.59 1.00
C LEU A 3 -66.26 49.17 0.49
N ASN A 4 -65.20 48.40 0.14
CA ASN A 4 -64.65 47.32 0.98
C ASN A 4 -63.64 46.43 0.22
N TRP A 5 -62.49 46.18 0.85
CA TRP A 5 -61.43 45.22 0.48
C TRP A 5 -61.16 44.37 1.77
N PRO A 6 -60.45 43.21 1.80
CA PRO A 6 -59.59 42.58 0.80
C PRO A 6 -59.57 41.02 0.74
N LEU A 7 -58.59 40.51 -0.02
CA LEU A 7 -58.01 39.14 -0.04
C LEU A 7 -58.77 38.00 -0.75
N LYS A 8 -58.32 37.68 -1.97
CA LYS A 8 -57.74 36.36 -2.35
C LYS A 8 -57.42 36.31 -3.85
N LEU A 9 -56.43 35.47 -4.16
CA LEU A 9 -55.99 35.02 -5.49
C LEU A 9 -55.00 35.91 -6.25
N LEU A 10 -53.71 35.67 -6.01
CA LEU A 10 -52.65 35.78 -7.03
C LEU A 10 -51.51 34.83 -6.64
N THR A 11 -51.65 33.55 -6.97
CA THR A 11 -50.52 32.59 -7.03
C THR A 11 -50.82 31.50 -8.05
N SER A 12 -49.82 31.15 -8.85
CA SER A 12 -49.87 30.32 -10.08
C SER A 12 -50.11 31.21 -11.30
N VAL A 13 -49.12 31.60 -12.10
CA VAL A 13 -48.21 30.73 -12.85
C VAL A 13 -46.93 31.55 -13.16
N SER A 14 -45.81 31.29 -12.46
CA SER A 14 -44.45 31.72 -12.89
C SER A 14 -43.30 31.11 -12.05
N ARG A 15 -43.53 30.03 -11.29
CA ARG A 15 -42.49 29.43 -10.42
C ARG A 15 -42.04 28.02 -10.78
N ILE A 16 -42.44 27.50 -11.95
CA ILE A 16 -42.15 26.10 -12.32
C ILE A 16 -40.92 25.95 -13.25
N HIS A 17 -40.44 27.03 -13.88
CA HIS A 17 -39.29 26.93 -14.81
C HIS A 17 -37.93 27.38 -14.26
N PHE A 18 -37.86 27.90 -13.03
CA PHE A 18 -36.57 28.32 -12.42
C PHE A 18 -36.07 27.40 -11.29
N ILE A 19 -36.82 26.35 -10.94
CA ILE A 19 -36.42 25.37 -9.89
C ILE A 19 -35.88 24.07 -10.51
N ARG A 20 -36.02 23.86 -11.83
CA ARG A 20 -35.53 22.63 -12.50
C ARG A 20 -34.08 22.67 -13.01
N GLN A 21 -33.35 23.78 -12.85
CA GLN A 21 -31.95 23.90 -13.26
C GLN A 21 -30.93 23.99 -12.11
N CYS A 22 -31.36 23.81 -10.86
CA CYS A 22 -30.45 23.81 -9.70
C CYS A 22 -30.30 22.44 -9.00
N SER A 23 -30.85 21.35 -9.59
CA SER A 23 -30.80 20.00 -9.02
C SER A 23 -30.09 18.96 -9.90
N ILE A 24 -29.20 19.41 -10.79
CA ILE A 24 -28.11 18.58 -11.30
C ILE A 24 -26.81 19.15 -10.71
N ARG A 25 -26.78 19.29 -9.38
CA ARG A 25 -25.50 19.04 -8.70
C ARG A 25 -25.17 17.61 -9.04
N ASN A 26 -23.99 17.36 -9.61
CA ASN A 26 -23.38 16.04 -9.66
C ASN A 26 -23.77 15.30 -8.38
N MET A 27 -24.72 14.35 -8.44
CA MET A 27 -24.94 13.42 -7.34
C MET A 27 -23.72 12.51 -7.40
N ALA A 28 -22.60 12.97 -6.83
CA ALA A 28 -21.61 12.06 -6.30
C ALA A 28 -22.42 11.09 -5.43
N SER A 29 -22.40 9.80 -5.78
CA SER A 29 -23.20 8.81 -5.08
C SER A 29 -22.84 8.91 -3.60
N VAL A 30 -23.80 9.29 -2.76
CA VAL A 30 -23.60 9.37 -1.31
C VAL A 30 -23.12 8.00 -0.84
N LYS A 31 -21.90 7.93 -0.29
CA LYS A 31 -21.31 6.66 0.13
C LYS A 31 -21.73 6.38 1.55
N ARG A 32 -22.39 5.24 1.80
CA ARG A 32 -22.88 4.85 3.12
C ARG A 32 -22.11 3.67 3.67
N VAL A 33 -21.59 3.83 4.87
CA VAL A 33 -20.83 2.81 5.60
C VAL A 33 -21.46 2.54 6.95
N ALA A 34 -21.39 1.30 7.44
CA ALA A 34 -21.75 0.95 8.81
C ALA A 34 -20.52 0.49 9.60
N VAL A 35 -20.33 1.07 10.79
CA VAL A 35 -19.39 0.54 11.77
C VAL A 35 -20.15 -0.35 12.75
N CYS A 36 -19.67 -1.58 12.93
CA CYS A 36 -20.30 -2.56 13.80
C CYS A 36 -19.56 -2.65 15.14
N GLN A 37 -20.33 -2.94 16.17
CA GLN A 37 -19.89 -3.24 17.52
C GLN A 37 -20.49 -4.57 17.96
N MET A 38 -19.70 -5.44 18.57
CA MET A 38 -20.19 -6.72 19.10
C MET A 38 -19.38 -7.20 20.31
N THR A 39 -19.83 -8.29 20.92
CA THR A 39 -19.14 -8.94 22.04
C THR A 39 -18.90 -10.40 21.66
N SER A 40 -17.78 -10.70 21.01
CA SER A 40 -17.50 -12.10 20.66
C SER A 40 -17.20 -12.92 21.91
N VAL A 41 -17.66 -14.16 21.90
CA VAL A 41 -17.39 -15.18 22.91
C VAL A 41 -16.65 -16.37 22.29
N ALA A 42 -16.41 -17.44 23.05
CA ALA A 42 -15.72 -18.63 22.52
C ALA A 42 -16.56 -19.42 21.50
N ASP A 43 -17.88 -19.22 21.48
CA ASP A 43 -18.82 -19.90 20.57
C ASP A 43 -18.90 -19.17 19.21
N LYS A 44 -18.24 -19.74 18.19
CA LYS A 44 -18.23 -19.22 16.81
C LYS A 44 -19.63 -19.13 16.19
N ALA A 45 -20.54 -20.06 16.51
CA ALA A 45 -21.89 -20.05 15.94
C ALA A 45 -22.71 -18.89 16.51
N ALA A 46 -22.61 -18.65 17.81
CA ALA A 46 -23.25 -17.50 18.45
C ALA A 46 -22.72 -16.17 17.90
N ASN A 47 -21.40 -16.05 17.69
CA ASN A 47 -20.80 -14.85 17.11
C ASN A 47 -21.25 -14.64 15.66
N LEU A 48 -21.29 -15.71 14.85
CA LEU A 48 -21.78 -15.66 13.47
C LEU A 48 -23.25 -15.23 13.40
N GLU A 49 -24.09 -15.67 14.35
CA GLU A 49 -25.49 -15.22 14.43
C GLU A 49 -25.57 -13.70 14.65
N VAL A 50 -24.74 -13.15 15.53
CA VAL A 50 -24.66 -11.69 15.74
C VAL A 50 -24.21 -10.98 14.46
N VAL A 51 -23.16 -11.48 13.79
CA VAL A 51 -22.67 -10.91 12.52
C VAL A 51 -23.78 -10.94 11.46
N SER A 52 -24.44 -12.08 11.28
CA SER A 52 -25.55 -12.27 10.33
C SER A 52 -26.70 -11.29 10.58
N ASN A 53 -27.08 -11.12 11.84
CA ASN A 53 -28.12 -10.17 12.23
C ASN A 53 -27.72 -8.72 11.94
N LEU A 54 -26.50 -8.32 12.26
CA LEU A 54 -25.99 -6.97 11.96
C LEU A 54 -25.92 -6.71 10.46
N VAL A 55 -25.41 -7.67 9.67
CA VAL A 55 -25.38 -7.57 8.20
C VAL A 55 -26.79 -7.41 7.63
N SER A 56 -27.72 -8.27 8.04
CA SER A 56 -29.10 -8.27 7.56
C SER A 56 -29.85 -6.98 7.91
N GLN A 57 -29.59 -6.40 9.09
CA GLN A 57 -30.19 -5.15 9.50
C GLN A 57 -29.59 -3.97 8.75
N ALA A 58 -28.26 -3.81 8.76
CA ALA A 58 -27.59 -2.67 8.15
C ALA A 58 -27.72 -2.64 6.62
N ALA A 59 -27.82 -3.80 5.95
CA ALA A 59 -28.11 -3.86 4.52
C ALA A 59 -29.42 -3.16 4.14
N LYS A 60 -30.41 -3.10 5.04
CA LYS A 60 -31.68 -2.38 4.82
C LYS A 60 -31.50 -0.86 4.79
N ASP A 61 -30.41 -0.35 5.35
CA ASP A 61 -30.09 1.08 5.38
C ASP A 61 -29.31 1.56 4.15
N ASN A 62 -29.21 0.71 3.12
CA ASN A 62 -28.48 0.95 1.87
C ASN A 62 -26.99 1.26 2.09
N VAL A 63 -26.37 0.60 3.07
CA VAL A 63 -24.92 0.66 3.26
C VAL A 63 -24.22 -0.15 2.19
N GLN A 64 -23.09 0.35 1.69
CA GLN A 64 -22.29 -0.33 0.68
C GLN A 64 -21.21 -1.22 1.32
N MET A 65 -20.76 -0.86 2.53
CA MET A 65 -19.71 -1.59 3.24
C MET A 65 -19.94 -1.55 4.75
N LEU A 66 -19.77 -2.71 5.40
CA LEU A 66 -19.84 -2.87 6.85
C LEU A 66 -18.47 -3.24 7.41
N PHE A 67 -18.14 -2.71 8.58
CA PHE A 67 -16.85 -2.92 9.24
C PHE A 67 -17.07 -3.62 10.57
N PHE A 68 -16.50 -4.81 10.73
CA PHE A 68 -16.57 -5.65 11.93
C PHE A 68 -15.26 -5.60 12.72
N PRO A 69 -15.32 -5.78 14.05
CA PRO A 69 -14.15 -5.64 14.91
C PRO A 69 -13.13 -6.75 14.73
N GLU A 70 -11.96 -6.54 15.34
CA GLU A 70 -10.98 -7.59 15.65
C GLU A 70 -11.65 -8.71 16.45
N ALA A 71 -11.24 -9.96 16.21
CA ALA A 71 -11.77 -11.15 16.86
C ALA A 71 -13.30 -11.31 16.69
N CYS A 72 -13.86 -10.92 15.54
CA CYS A 72 -15.29 -11.10 15.24
C CYS A 72 -15.70 -12.58 15.05
N ASP A 73 -14.72 -13.47 14.88
CA ASP A 73 -14.86 -14.91 14.86
C ASP A 73 -15.08 -15.49 16.27
N TYR A 74 -14.16 -15.28 17.20
CA TYR A 74 -14.25 -15.75 18.59
C TYR A 74 -13.23 -15.10 19.53
N ILE A 75 -13.54 -15.17 20.84
CA ILE A 75 -12.61 -14.81 21.93
C ILE A 75 -12.66 -15.92 22.98
N CYS A 76 -11.54 -16.62 23.16
CA CYS A 76 -11.40 -17.72 24.12
C CYS A 76 -10.80 -17.26 25.47
N ASP A 77 -10.89 -18.15 26.46
CA ASP A 77 -10.37 -17.92 27.82
C ASP A 77 -8.86 -18.21 27.94
N ASN A 78 -8.32 -19.01 27.02
CA ASN A 78 -6.92 -19.42 27.02
C ASN A 78 -6.37 -19.59 25.59
N LYS A 79 -5.04 -19.61 25.49
CA LYS A 79 -4.30 -19.62 24.22
C LYS A 79 -4.45 -20.93 23.43
N ASN A 80 -4.58 -22.06 24.13
CA ASN A 80 -4.70 -23.37 23.46
C ASN A 80 -6.04 -23.47 22.73
N ASP A 81 -7.11 -23.00 23.36
CA ASP A 81 -8.43 -22.92 22.72
C ASP A 81 -8.46 -21.87 21.62
N THR A 82 -7.70 -20.78 21.75
CA THR A 82 -7.53 -19.83 20.65
C THR A 82 -6.90 -20.49 19.43
N LEU A 83 -5.84 -21.29 19.61
CA LEU A 83 -5.16 -21.95 18.50
C LEU A 83 -6.00 -23.10 17.91
N SER A 84 -6.67 -23.90 18.74
CA SER A 84 -7.44 -25.07 18.28
C SER A 84 -8.67 -24.71 17.46
N GLN A 85 -9.20 -23.50 17.63
CA GLN A 85 -10.36 -23.00 16.88
C GLN A 85 -10.00 -22.20 15.63
N ALA A 86 -8.71 -21.92 15.41
CA ALA A 86 -8.24 -21.12 14.28
C ALA A 86 -8.45 -21.88 12.96
N GLU A 87 -8.75 -21.13 11.90
CA GLU A 87 -9.11 -21.70 10.60
C GLU A 87 -8.29 -21.06 9.49
N SER A 88 -8.13 -21.78 8.37
CA SER A 88 -7.60 -21.20 7.14
C SER A 88 -8.51 -20.06 6.66
N ILE A 89 -7.94 -18.95 6.20
CA ILE A 89 -8.72 -17.86 5.61
C ILE A 89 -9.43 -18.29 4.31
N ILE A 90 -8.85 -19.22 3.57
CA ILE A 90 -9.35 -19.65 2.26
C ILE A 90 -10.40 -20.77 2.40
N GLU A 91 -10.12 -21.75 3.27
CA GLU A 91 -10.90 -22.99 3.37
C GLU A 91 -11.76 -23.05 4.64
N GLY A 92 -11.60 -22.10 5.57
CA GLY A 92 -12.29 -22.10 6.85
C GLY A 92 -13.80 -21.86 6.74
N PRO A 93 -14.64 -22.65 7.45
CA PRO A 93 -16.09 -22.52 7.40
C PRO A 93 -16.61 -21.17 7.93
N THR A 94 -15.88 -20.54 8.86
CA THR A 94 -16.25 -19.22 9.40
C THR A 94 -16.15 -18.15 8.32
N VAL A 95 -15.03 -18.11 7.59
CA VAL A 95 -14.83 -17.16 6.48
C VAL A 95 -15.76 -17.48 5.31
N ALA A 96 -16.02 -18.75 5.01
CA ALA A 96 -17.02 -19.14 4.02
C ALA A 96 -18.41 -18.56 4.34
N SER A 97 -18.82 -18.61 5.60
CA SER A 97 -20.10 -18.04 6.04
C SER A 97 -20.16 -16.51 5.87
N TYR A 98 -19.05 -15.79 6.12
CA TYR A 98 -18.98 -14.35 5.87
C TYR A 98 -19.05 -14.00 4.38
N ARG A 99 -18.43 -14.82 3.51
CA ARG A 99 -18.51 -14.66 2.06
C ARG A 99 -19.94 -14.84 1.56
N ASP A 100 -20.65 -15.84 2.07
CA ASP A 100 -22.06 -16.07 1.75
C ASP A 100 -22.95 -14.92 2.21
N LEU A 101 -22.70 -14.36 3.41
CA LEU A 101 -23.41 -13.18 3.90
C LEU A 101 -23.20 -11.96 3.01
N ALA A 102 -21.96 -11.69 2.60
CA ALA A 102 -21.62 -10.58 1.71
C ALA A 102 -22.36 -10.72 0.36
N ALA A 103 -22.29 -11.89 -0.27
CA ALA A 103 -22.94 -12.18 -1.54
C ALA A 103 -24.47 -12.11 -1.46
N LYS A 104 -25.05 -12.70 -0.40
CA LYS A 104 -26.50 -12.73 -0.17
C LYS A 104 -27.08 -11.33 -0.01
N HIS A 105 -26.41 -10.47 0.74
CA HIS A 105 -26.88 -9.12 1.05
C HIS A 105 -26.36 -8.05 0.07
N LYS A 106 -25.46 -8.41 -0.86
CA LYS A 106 -24.85 -7.51 -1.85
C LYS A 106 -24.14 -6.33 -1.20
N VAL A 107 -23.35 -6.61 -0.17
CA VAL A 107 -22.58 -5.62 0.60
C VAL A 107 -21.14 -6.06 0.72
N TRP A 108 -20.23 -5.10 0.83
CA TRP A 108 -18.84 -5.37 1.17
C TRP A 108 -18.67 -5.54 2.67
N LEU A 109 -17.77 -6.43 3.10
CA LEU A 109 -17.48 -6.67 4.51
C LEU A 109 -15.99 -6.46 4.79
N SER A 110 -15.69 -5.72 5.85
CA SER A 110 -14.38 -5.68 6.50
C SER A 110 -14.46 -6.52 7.76
N MET A 111 -13.80 -7.68 7.78
CA MET A 111 -13.72 -8.53 8.97
C MET A 111 -12.39 -8.27 9.65
N GLY A 112 -12.45 -7.56 10.76
CA GLY A 112 -11.34 -6.75 11.26
C GLY A 112 -10.18 -7.45 11.97
N GLY A 113 -10.11 -8.77 11.92
CA GLY A 113 -9.06 -9.55 12.59
C GLY A 113 -9.54 -10.94 12.92
N ILE A 114 -9.48 -11.85 11.96
CA ILE A 114 -9.78 -13.27 12.11
C ILE A 114 -8.54 -14.00 12.62
N HIS A 115 -8.72 -14.98 13.49
CA HIS A 115 -7.66 -15.89 13.93
C HIS A 115 -7.37 -16.90 12.82
N GLU A 116 -6.40 -16.57 11.98
CA GLU A 116 -5.94 -17.38 10.87
C GLU A 116 -5.00 -18.48 11.36
N LEU A 117 -5.26 -19.71 10.93
CA LEU A 117 -4.30 -20.81 10.99
C LEU A 117 -3.46 -20.82 9.71
N ASP A 118 -2.15 -20.60 9.85
CA ASP A 118 -1.18 -20.68 8.76
C ASP A 118 -0.26 -21.88 9.00
N GLU A 119 -0.10 -22.72 7.97
CA GLU A 119 0.76 -23.91 8.01
C GLU A 119 2.24 -23.58 8.27
N ALA A 120 2.70 -22.39 7.91
CA ALA A 120 4.05 -21.92 8.20
C ALA A 120 4.26 -21.64 9.71
N TYR A 121 3.17 -21.44 10.46
CA TYR A 121 3.20 -21.10 11.88
C TYR A 121 2.25 -21.98 12.69
N PRO A 122 2.40 -23.31 12.70
CA PRO A 122 1.39 -24.24 13.24
C PRO A 122 1.16 -24.11 14.76
N SER A 123 2.05 -23.43 15.48
CA SER A 123 1.97 -23.18 16.93
C SER A 123 1.42 -21.80 17.31
N LYS A 124 1.09 -20.96 16.32
CA LYS A 124 0.59 -19.59 16.52
C LYS A 124 -0.53 -19.28 15.55
N VAL A 125 -1.38 -18.33 15.92
CA VAL A 125 -2.38 -17.76 15.02
C VAL A 125 -1.86 -16.50 14.34
N CYS A 126 -2.31 -16.19 13.14
CA CYS A 126 -2.16 -14.87 12.55
C CYS A 126 -3.44 -14.06 12.84
N ASN A 127 -3.31 -12.76 13.16
CA ASN A 127 -4.47 -11.88 13.32
C ASN A 127 -4.70 -11.13 12.01
N THR A 128 -5.70 -11.58 11.25
CA THR A 128 -5.82 -11.27 9.82
C THR A 128 -7.10 -10.49 9.51
N HIS A 129 -6.94 -9.23 9.11
CA HIS A 129 -8.01 -8.38 8.62
C HIS A 129 -8.28 -8.74 7.15
N ILE A 130 -9.51 -9.16 6.84
CA ILE A 130 -9.93 -9.53 5.48
C ILE A 130 -10.99 -8.57 4.95
N ILE A 131 -10.89 -8.24 3.66
CA ILE A 131 -11.91 -7.50 2.91
C ILE A 131 -12.60 -8.45 1.94
N ILE A 132 -13.92 -8.50 1.99
CA ILE A 132 -14.78 -9.35 1.17
C ILE A 132 -15.69 -8.46 0.32
N ASP A 133 -15.73 -8.70 -1.00
CA ASP A 133 -16.61 -7.96 -1.91
C ASP A 133 -18.08 -8.44 -1.86
N ASP A 134 -18.96 -7.72 -2.57
CA ASP A 134 -20.39 -8.02 -2.68
C ASP A 134 -20.73 -9.30 -3.47
N LYS A 135 -19.71 -10.01 -3.97
CA LYS A 135 -19.82 -11.32 -4.61
C LYS A 135 -19.26 -12.44 -3.73
N GLY A 136 -18.74 -12.10 -2.55
CA GLY A 136 -18.11 -13.05 -1.62
C GLY A 136 -16.67 -13.38 -1.97
N ASN A 137 -15.95 -12.59 -2.77
CA ASN A 137 -14.53 -12.76 -3.01
C ASN A 137 -13.72 -12.05 -1.93
N ILE A 138 -12.66 -12.70 -1.44
CA ILE A 138 -11.65 -12.04 -0.60
C ILE A 138 -10.75 -11.23 -1.53
N VAL A 139 -10.78 -9.90 -1.40
CA VAL A 139 -10.06 -8.97 -2.30
C VAL A 139 -8.78 -8.41 -1.70
N GLN A 140 -8.61 -8.48 -0.38
CA GLN A 140 -7.37 -8.11 0.31
C GLN A 140 -7.33 -8.77 1.70
N THR A 141 -6.12 -9.09 2.15
CA THR A 141 -5.85 -9.52 3.53
C THR A 141 -4.72 -8.68 4.12
N TYR A 142 -4.71 -8.52 5.44
CA TYR A 142 -3.65 -7.83 6.17
C TYR A 142 -3.43 -8.53 7.51
N ARG A 143 -2.19 -8.95 7.77
CA ARG A 143 -1.80 -9.51 9.07
C ARG A 143 -1.30 -8.40 9.99
N LYS A 144 -1.80 -8.35 11.22
CA LYS A 144 -1.43 -7.37 12.25
C LYS A 144 0.07 -7.29 12.41
N LEU A 145 0.63 -6.10 12.23
CA LEU A 145 2.09 -5.90 12.29
C LEU A 145 2.55 -5.73 13.73
N HIS A 146 1.81 -4.94 14.52
CA HIS A 146 2.21 -4.61 15.87
C HIS A 146 1.39 -5.41 16.88
N LEU A 147 2.02 -6.40 17.51
CA LEU A 147 1.39 -7.19 18.58
C LEU A 147 1.46 -6.44 19.92
N PHE A 148 0.41 -6.57 20.71
CA PHE A 148 0.32 -5.93 22.01
C PHE A 148 1.01 -6.76 23.09
N ASP A 149 2.24 -6.37 23.42
CA ASP A 149 3.01 -6.92 24.52
C ASP A 149 3.20 -5.88 25.62
N VAL A 150 2.63 -6.14 26.79
CA VAL A 150 2.79 -5.34 28.00
C VAL A 150 3.11 -6.23 29.19
N GLU A 151 4.16 -5.86 29.90
CA GLU A 151 4.60 -6.50 31.13
C GLU A 151 4.83 -5.40 32.17
N ILE A 152 4.05 -5.42 33.25
CA ILE A 152 4.13 -4.48 34.37
C ILE A 152 4.28 -5.32 35.64
N PRO A 153 5.52 -5.70 36.01
CA PRO A 153 5.80 -6.57 37.14
C PRO A 153 5.20 -6.05 38.45
N GLU A 154 5.22 -4.73 38.68
CA GLU A 154 4.74 -4.09 39.89
C GLU A 154 3.23 -4.22 40.10
N ARG A 155 2.48 -4.51 39.03
CA ARG A 155 1.02 -4.72 39.06
C ARG A 155 0.61 -6.16 38.76
N ASN A 156 1.59 -7.07 38.62
CA ASN A 156 1.38 -8.45 38.19
C ASN A 156 0.55 -8.56 36.90
N ILE A 157 0.77 -7.63 35.95
CA ILE A 157 0.11 -7.63 34.64
C ILE A 157 1.11 -8.12 33.60
N ARG A 158 0.83 -9.28 32.98
CA ARG A 158 1.58 -9.79 31.83
C ARG A 158 0.58 -10.16 30.73
N LEU A 159 0.54 -9.35 29.68
CA LEU A 159 -0.29 -9.59 28.50
C LEU A 159 0.61 -9.52 27.27
N LYS A 160 1.01 -10.69 26.76
CA LYS A 160 1.86 -10.83 25.58
C LYS A 160 1.09 -11.52 24.46
N GLU A 161 0.62 -10.74 23.49
CA GLU A 161 0.00 -11.24 22.27
C GLU A 161 1.00 -12.08 21.45
N SER A 162 2.28 -11.72 21.47
CA SER A 162 3.35 -12.45 20.77
C SER A 162 3.58 -13.90 21.25
N ASP A 163 3.11 -14.25 22.45
CA ASP A 163 3.18 -15.62 22.97
C ASP A 163 2.31 -16.60 22.14
N PHE A 164 1.28 -16.11 21.44
CA PHE A 164 0.33 -16.96 20.70
C PHE A 164 -0.03 -16.45 19.31
N CYS A 165 0.31 -15.20 18.98
CA CYS A 165 0.09 -14.63 17.66
C CYS A 165 1.41 -14.38 16.92
N GLN A 166 1.43 -14.62 15.61
CA GLN A 166 2.53 -14.30 14.71
C GLN A 166 2.30 -12.93 14.07
N PRO A 167 3.27 -11.98 14.14
CA PRO A 167 3.13 -10.71 13.46
C PRO A 167 3.18 -10.89 11.93
N GLY A 168 2.45 -10.02 11.22
CA GLY A 168 2.63 -9.85 9.78
C GLY A 168 4.00 -9.29 9.43
N ASP A 169 4.37 -9.41 8.16
CA ASP A 169 5.70 -9.06 7.63
C ASP A 169 5.68 -7.92 6.59
N HIS A 170 4.50 -7.46 6.17
CA HIS A 170 4.36 -6.38 5.20
C HIS A 170 3.12 -5.50 5.42
N ILE A 171 3.20 -4.27 4.89
CA ILE A 171 2.06 -3.36 4.81
C ILE A 171 1.46 -3.55 3.42
N VAL A 172 0.14 -3.72 3.34
CA VAL A 172 -0.57 -3.90 2.08
C VAL A 172 -1.09 -2.56 1.55
N ALA A 173 -1.13 -2.42 0.22
CA ALA A 173 -1.67 -1.23 -0.42
C ALA A 173 -3.17 -1.08 -0.12
N PRO A 174 -3.68 0.17 -0.01
CA PRO A 174 -5.11 0.42 0.16
C PRO A 174 -5.92 -0.23 -0.96
N VAL A 175 -6.97 -0.95 -0.59
CA VAL A 175 -7.84 -1.64 -1.55
C VAL A 175 -8.91 -0.69 -2.07
N GLU A 176 -9.19 -0.75 -3.38
CA GLU A 176 -10.29 0.00 -3.98
C GLU A 176 -11.63 -0.66 -3.64
N THR A 177 -12.55 0.11 -3.08
CA THR A 177 -13.89 -0.36 -2.69
C THR A 177 -14.96 0.62 -3.17
N PRO A 178 -16.25 0.26 -3.15
CA PRO A 178 -17.34 1.18 -3.48
C PRO A 178 -17.39 2.45 -2.62
N VAL A 179 -16.75 2.43 -1.44
CA VAL A 179 -16.75 3.54 -0.47
C VAL A 179 -15.45 4.34 -0.48
N GLY A 180 -14.48 3.99 -1.31
CA GLY A 180 -13.17 4.66 -1.44
C GLY A 180 -12.00 3.71 -1.22
N LYS A 181 -10.79 4.26 -1.16
CA LYS A 181 -9.56 3.49 -0.92
C LYS A 181 -9.35 3.19 0.56
N VAL A 182 -9.49 1.92 0.94
CA VAL A 182 -9.45 1.45 2.34
C VAL A 182 -8.06 0.92 2.67
N GLY A 183 -7.35 1.61 3.58
CA GLY A 183 -6.09 1.15 4.16
C GLY A 183 -6.33 0.29 5.40
N LEU A 184 -5.72 -0.89 5.43
CA LEU A 184 -5.92 -1.89 6.47
C LEU A 184 -4.91 -1.76 7.62
N SER A 185 -5.42 -1.87 8.83
CA SER A 185 -4.66 -1.96 10.09
C SER A 185 -5.54 -2.65 11.13
N ILE A 186 -4.99 -3.04 12.28
CA ILE A 186 -5.71 -3.69 13.38
C ILE A 186 -5.25 -3.11 14.72
N CYS A 187 -6.20 -2.60 15.51
CA CYS A 187 -6.02 -2.32 16.93
C CYS A 187 -4.74 -1.57 17.29
N TYR A 188 -3.76 -2.28 17.85
CA TYR A 188 -2.51 -1.72 18.37
C TYR A 188 -1.70 -0.95 17.32
N ASP A 189 -1.87 -1.28 16.03
CA ASP A 189 -1.35 -0.53 14.88
C ASP A 189 -1.67 0.97 14.95
N MET A 190 -2.80 1.36 15.54
CA MET A 190 -3.19 2.76 15.69
C MET A 190 -2.18 3.58 16.49
N ARG A 191 -1.32 2.96 17.30
CA ARG A 191 -0.31 3.67 18.09
C ARG A 191 0.90 4.11 17.28
N PHE A 192 1.07 3.57 16.07
CA PHE A 192 2.22 3.79 15.20
C PHE A 192 1.80 4.72 14.05
N PRO A 193 2.01 6.05 14.16
CA PRO A 193 1.60 7.02 13.13
C PRO A 193 2.25 6.76 11.76
N GLU A 194 3.41 6.10 11.74
CA GLU A 194 4.16 5.73 10.54
C GLU A 194 3.35 4.85 9.59
N LEU A 195 2.64 3.85 10.12
CA LEU A 195 1.81 2.95 9.31
C LEU A 195 0.70 3.74 8.59
N SER A 196 0.01 4.57 9.36
CA SER A 196 -1.13 5.39 8.92
C SER A 196 -0.71 6.44 7.89
N THR A 197 0.43 7.08 8.15
CA THR A 197 1.06 8.02 7.21
C THR A 197 1.50 7.30 5.93
N SER A 198 2.07 6.10 6.04
CA SER A 198 2.51 5.31 4.88
C SER A 198 1.34 4.94 3.97
N LEU A 199 0.23 4.46 4.55
CA LEU A 199 -1.02 4.17 3.81
C LEU A 199 -1.59 5.42 3.12
N SER A 200 -1.52 6.57 3.80
CA SER A 200 -2.05 7.83 3.27
C SER A 200 -1.19 8.43 2.17
N ILE A 201 0.13 8.27 2.23
CA ILE A 201 1.06 8.60 1.13
C ILE A 201 0.69 7.82 -0.13
N VAL A 202 0.27 6.56 0.02
CA VAL A 202 -0.19 5.72 -1.10
C VAL A 202 -1.69 5.86 -1.38
N THR A 203 -2.25 7.03 -1.07
CA THR A 203 -3.61 7.46 -1.44
C THR A 203 -4.77 6.79 -0.70
N ALA A 204 -4.55 6.26 0.52
CA ALA A 204 -5.67 5.90 1.37
C ALA A 204 -6.63 7.08 1.57
N GLU A 205 -7.92 6.78 1.60
CA GLU A 205 -9.02 7.70 1.86
C GLU A 205 -9.73 7.36 3.17
N ILE A 206 -9.70 6.07 3.53
CA ILE A 206 -10.22 5.49 4.75
C ILE A 206 -9.10 4.70 5.41
N LEU A 207 -8.87 4.91 6.71
CA LEU A 207 -7.99 4.09 7.54
C LEU A 207 -8.86 3.28 8.51
N THR A 208 -8.55 2.00 8.67
CA THR A 208 -9.33 1.12 9.56
C THR A 208 -8.52 0.71 10.78
N TYR A 209 -9.14 0.69 11.96
CA TYR A 209 -8.57 0.11 13.17
C TYR A 209 -9.59 -0.75 13.91
N PRO A 210 -10.10 -1.83 13.29
CA PRO A 210 -10.88 -2.82 14.00
C PRO A 210 -10.13 -3.31 15.25
N SER A 211 -10.82 -3.39 16.38
CA SER A 211 -10.15 -3.54 17.68
C SER A 211 -10.94 -4.28 18.73
N ALA A 212 -10.21 -4.96 19.61
CA ALA A 212 -10.66 -5.43 20.91
C ALA A 212 -9.96 -4.67 22.05
N PHE A 213 -10.12 -3.34 22.07
CA PHE A 213 -9.39 -2.45 22.97
C PHE A 213 -9.77 -2.64 24.44
N THR A 214 -8.80 -2.60 25.35
CA THR A 214 -9.06 -2.81 26.80
C THR A 214 -9.72 -1.59 27.43
N GLN A 215 -10.56 -1.78 28.45
CA GLN A 215 -11.36 -0.71 29.05
C GLN A 215 -10.53 0.49 29.55
N ALA A 216 -9.45 0.24 30.30
CA ALA A 216 -8.63 1.32 30.88
C ALA A 216 -7.88 2.13 29.80
N THR A 217 -7.32 1.46 28.80
CA THR A 217 -6.61 2.16 27.71
C THR A 217 -7.57 2.78 26.71
N GLY A 218 -8.75 2.20 26.53
CA GLY A 218 -9.81 2.73 25.69
C GLY A 218 -10.31 4.07 26.21
N ALA A 219 -10.67 4.12 27.49
CA ALA A 219 -11.13 5.34 28.16
C ALA A 219 -10.14 6.52 28.04
N ALA A 220 -8.84 6.23 28.00
CA ALA A 220 -7.81 7.27 27.90
C ALA A 220 -7.41 7.63 26.46
N HIS A 221 -7.37 6.65 25.55
CA HIS A 221 -6.66 6.81 24.28
C HIS A 221 -7.50 6.59 23.03
N TRP A 222 -8.64 5.88 23.10
CA TRP A 222 -9.36 5.40 21.92
C TRP A 222 -9.74 6.54 20.96
N HIS A 223 -10.59 7.47 21.43
CA HIS A 223 -11.01 8.61 20.61
C HIS A 223 -9.84 9.53 20.25
N VAL A 224 -8.88 9.72 21.16
CA VAL A 224 -7.74 10.62 20.94
C VAL A 224 -6.88 10.11 19.78
N LEU A 225 -6.51 8.82 19.80
CA LEU A 225 -5.68 8.22 18.76
C LEU A 225 -6.44 8.16 17.43
N LEU A 226 -7.68 7.69 17.40
CA LEU A 226 -8.46 7.61 16.16
C LEU A 226 -8.65 8.98 15.50
N ARG A 227 -8.96 10.02 16.29
CA ARG A 227 -9.08 11.38 15.77
C ARG A 227 -7.75 11.93 15.31
N ALA A 228 -6.66 11.67 16.03
CA ALA A 228 -5.32 12.06 15.59
C ALA A 228 -4.97 11.44 14.23
N ARG A 229 -5.24 10.13 14.04
CA ARG A 229 -5.03 9.45 12.76
C ARG A 229 -5.86 10.05 11.63
N ALA A 230 -7.11 10.41 11.90
CA ALA A 230 -7.95 11.07 10.91
C ALA A 230 -7.42 12.46 10.51
N ILE A 231 -7.05 13.28 11.49
CA ILE A 231 -6.57 14.66 11.30
C ILE A 231 -5.23 14.70 10.58
N GLU A 232 -4.23 13.97 11.07
CA GLU A 232 -2.85 14.07 10.55
C GLU A 232 -2.71 13.49 9.13
N ASN A 233 -3.61 12.57 8.77
CA ASN A 233 -3.62 11.89 7.47
C ASN A 233 -4.71 12.39 6.52
N GLN A 234 -5.65 13.19 7.02
CA GLN A 234 -6.78 13.73 6.24
C GLN A 234 -7.54 12.60 5.52
N CYS A 235 -7.88 11.58 6.31
CA CYS A 235 -8.60 10.37 5.91
C CYS A 235 -9.80 10.19 6.85
N TYR A 236 -10.85 9.52 6.39
CA TYR A 236 -11.82 8.97 7.33
C TYR A 236 -11.14 7.89 8.16
N VAL A 237 -11.56 7.73 9.41
CA VAL A 237 -11.17 6.60 10.25
C VAL A 237 -12.41 5.82 10.61
N ILE A 238 -12.42 4.52 10.31
CA ILE A 238 -13.51 3.61 10.65
C ILE A 238 -12.95 2.50 11.54
N ALA A 239 -13.35 2.49 12.81
CA ALA A 239 -12.81 1.59 13.82
C ALA A 239 -13.94 0.82 14.48
N ALA A 240 -14.22 -0.37 13.94
CA ALA A 240 -15.15 -1.32 14.54
C ALA A 240 -14.57 -1.85 15.86
N ALA A 241 -15.41 -2.03 16.88
CA ALA A 241 -14.93 -2.36 18.22
C ALA A 241 -15.66 -3.53 18.85
N GLN A 242 -14.91 -4.36 19.59
CA GLN A 242 -15.49 -5.23 20.60
C GLN A 242 -15.97 -4.39 21.80
N VAL A 243 -17.01 -4.84 22.49
CA VAL A 243 -17.57 -4.19 23.68
C VAL A 243 -17.90 -5.20 24.76
N GLY A 244 -17.97 -4.74 26.02
CA GLY A 244 -18.53 -5.52 27.11
C GLY A 244 -17.62 -6.65 27.57
N ALA A 245 -18.20 -7.63 28.27
CA ALA A 245 -17.47 -8.77 28.83
C ALA A 245 -17.55 -9.98 27.90
N HIS A 246 -16.39 -10.44 27.44
CA HIS A 246 -16.26 -11.65 26.62
C HIS A 246 -16.27 -12.90 27.49
N ASN A 247 -15.61 -12.81 28.64
CA ASN A 247 -15.48 -13.85 29.65
C ASN A 247 -15.12 -13.21 31.01
N PRO A 248 -14.96 -13.97 32.10
CA PRO A 248 -14.66 -13.42 33.43
C PRO A 248 -13.36 -12.59 33.51
N LYS A 249 -12.43 -12.76 32.56
CA LYS A 249 -11.08 -12.15 32.59
C LYS A 249 -10.89 -11.03 31.56
N ARG A 250 -11.76 -10.92 30.55
CA ARG A 250 -11.56 -10.01 29.41
C ARG A 250 -12.80 -9.17 29.14
N LYS A 251 -12.60 -7.85 29.15
CA LYS A 251 -13.59 -6.84 28.78
C LYS A 251 -13.02 -5.87 27.75
N SER A 252 -13.83 -5.47 26.79
CA SER A 252 -13.49 -4.48 25.78
C SER A 252 -14.28 -3.18 25.93
N TYR A 253 -13.65 -2.09 25.50
CA TYR A 253 -14.12 -0.72 25.72
C TYR A 253 -15.39 -0.36 24.94
N GLY A 254 -15.61 -0.94 23.76
CA GLY A 254 -16.67 -0.51 22.85
C GLY A 254 -16.28 0.75 22.09
N HIS A 255 -17.25 1.64 21.90
CA HIS A 255 -17.12 2.87 21.12
C HIS A 255 -16.67 2.64 19.67
N ALA A 256 -17.28 1.68 18.98
CA ALA A 256 -17.07 1.57 17.54
C ALA A 256 -17.36 2.91 16.86
N LEU A 257 -16.39 3.43 16.10
CA LEU A 257 -16.27 4.86 15.80
C LEU A 257 -16.09 5.11 14.30
N ILE A 258 -16.73 6.17 13.80
CA ILE A 258 -16.43 6.78 12.49
C ILE A 258 -16.01 8.23 12.73
N VAL A 259 -14.83 8.59 12.21
CA VAL A 259 -14.27 9.94 12.29
C VAL A 259 -14.01 10.48 10.89
N ASP A 260 -14.34 11.74 10.66
CA ASP A 260 -14.10 12.42 9.39
C ASP A 260 -12.64 12.91 9.25
N PRO A 261 -12.21 13.34 8.04
CA PRO A 261 -10.86 13.85 7.81
C PRO A 261 -10.45 15.10 8.59
N TRP A 262 -11.41 15.78 9.24
CA TRP A 262 -11.18 16.94 10.10
C TRP A 262 -11.11 16.55 11.59
N GLY A 263 -11.33 15.28 11.93
CA GLY A 263 -11.36 14.78 13.29
C GLY A 263 -12.72 14.93 13.98
N GLU A 264 -13.80 15.19 13.23
CA GLU A 264 -15.17 15.17 13.74
C GLU A 264 -15.67 13.73 13.85
N VAL A 265 -16.27 13.38 14.99
CA VAL A 265 -16.86 12.05 15.19
C VAL A 265 -18.25 12.04 14.54
N LEU A 266 -18.41 11.25 13.48
CA LEU A 266 -19.67 11.12 12.73
C LEU A 266 -20.60 10.07 13.35
N ALA A 267 -20.03 9.02 13.94
CA ALA A 267 -20.76 7.96 14.60
C ALA A 267 -19.95 7.38 15.76
N ASP A 268 -20.63 7.08 16.87
CA ASP A 268 -20.10 6.39 18.05
C ASP A 268 -21.18 5.42 18.56
N CYS A 269 -20.84 4.13 18.64
CA CYS A 269 -21.72 3.09 19.19
C CYS A 269 -21.82 3.10 20.73
N GLY A 270 -20.94 3.84 21.41
CA GLY A 270 -20.89 3.96 22.86
C GLY A 270 -20.50 2.65 23.56
N GLU A 271 -20.83 2.57 24.84
CA GLU A 271 -20.59 1.39 25.69
C GLU A 271 -21.69 0.32 25.57
N SER A 272 -22.56 0.44 24.56
CA SER A 272 -23.78 -0.37 24.40
C SER A 272 -23.49 -1.81 23.94
N ALA A 273 -24.50 -2.68 24.04
CA ALA A 273 -24.49 -4.05 23.49
C ALA A 273 -24.27 -4.09 21.96
N PRO A 274 -24.20 -5.28 21.32
CA PRO A 274 -23.98 -5.38 19.87
C PRO A 274 -24.93 -4.51 19.06
N CYS A 275 -24.38 -3.66 18.19
CA CYS A 275 -25.12 -2.71 17.38
C CYS A 275 -24.28 -2.23 16.19
N TYR A 276 -24.88 -1.42 15.32
CA TYR A 276 -24.16 -0.70 14.28
C TYR A 276 -24.61 0.76 14.21
N LYS A 277 -23.75 1.61 13.66
CA LYS A 277 -24.09 2.99 13.30
C LYS A 277 -23.68 3.25 11.86
N VAL A 278 -24.53 4.00 11.15
CA VAL A 278 -24.32 4.37 9.75
C VAL A 278 -23.79 5.80 9.69
N ALA A 279 -22.83 6.05 8.81
CA ALA A 279 -22.41 7.40 8.43
C ALA A 279 -22.35 7.53 6.91
N GLU A 280 -22.57 8.75 6.44
CA GLU A 280 -22.34 9.13 5.06
C GLU A 280 -20.92 9.71 4.93
N ILE A 281 -20.16 9.19 3.97
CA ILE A 281 -18.82 9.67 3.66
C ILE A 281 -18.77 10.18 2.21
N SER A 282 -17.86 11.10 1.94
CA SER A 282 -17.73 11.72 0.62
C SER A 282 -16.29 12.07 0.27
N ASP A 283 -15.97 11.94 -1.02
CA ASP A 283 -14.67 12.29 -1.59
C ASP A 283 -14.49 13.81 -1.60
N GLU A 284 -15.59 14.55 -1.73
CA GLU A 284 -15.64 16.02 -1.68
C GLU A 284 -15.13 16.53 -0.33
N ARG A 285 -15.48 15.88 0.78
CA ARG A 285 -14.99 16.24 2.12
C ARG A 285 -13.48 16.07 2.22
N ILE A 286 -12.94 14.93 1.76
CA ILE A 286 -11.48 14.69 1.73
C ILE A 286 -10.79 15.76 0.89
N LYS A 287 -11.27 15.99 -0.34
CA LYS A 287 -10.71 16.99 -1.27
C LYS A 287 -10.75 18.39 -0.66
N SER A 288 -11.86 18.76 -0.01
CA SER A 288 -12.01 20.06 0.65
C SER A 288 -11.02 20.23 1.81
N VAL A 289 -10.88 19.24 2.68
CA VAL A 289 -9.95 19.28 3.82
C VAL A 289 -8.50 19.36 3.34
N ARG A 290 -8.11 18.51 2.38
CA ARG A 290 -6.75 18.51 1.79
C ARG A 290 -6.43 19.80 1.04
N LYS A 291 -7.42 20.43 0.39
CA LYS A 291 -7.27 21.74 -0.28
C LYS A 291 -7.07 22.87 0.72
N ASN A 292 -7.88 22.91 1.78
CA ASN A 292 -7.86 24.02 2.74
C ASN A 292 -6.73 23.90 3.77
N MET A 293 -6.20 22.70 3.99
CA MET A 293 -5.11 22.43 4.91
C MET A 293 -4.11 21.45 4.27
N PRO A 294 -3.23 21.88 3.36
CA PRO A 294 -2.40 20.98 2.54
C PRO A 294 -1.18 20.41 3.30
N VAL A 295 -1.39 19.75 4.45
CA VAL A 295 -0.31 19.29 5.35
C VAL A 295 0.70 18.37 4.68
N PHE A 296 0.27 17.53 3.72
CA PHE A 296 1.16 16.64 2.98
C PHE A 296 2.14 17.39 2.07
N GLN A 297 1.77 18.59 1.58
CA GLN A 297 2.66 19.45 0.80
C GLN A 297 3.68 20.18 1.69
N HIS A 298 3.33 20.41 2.96
CA HIS A 298 4.20 21.09 3.93
C HIS A 298 5.22 20.17 4.60
N ARG A 299 5.14 18.84 4.39
CA ARG A 299 6.11 17.88 4.93
C ARG A 299 7.52 18.20 4.42
N ARG A 300 8.47 18.35 5.34
CA ARG A 300 9.87 18.70 5.04
C ARG A 300 10.65 17.46 4.63
N ARG A 301 10.36 16.93 3.43
CA ARG A 301 10.99 15.72 2.87
C ARG A 301 12.52 15.80 2.76
N ASN A 302 13.04 17.02 2.71
CA ASN A 302 14.46 17.31 2.72
C ASN A 302 15.13 17.26 4.11
N ILE A 303 14.34 17.19 5.20
CA ILE A 303 14.82 17.08 6.59
C ILE A 303 14.55 15.67 7.12
N TYR A 304 13.37 15.13 6.83
CA TYR A 304 12.97 13.79 7.23
C TYR A 304 12.21 13.12 6.10
N SER A 305 12.36 11.81 5.96
CA SER A 305 11.56 11.01 5.02
C SER A 305 11.01 9.79 5.74
N LEU A 306 9.73 9.51 5.49
CA LEU A 306 9.12 8.26 5.92
C LEU A 306 9.33 7.22 4.83
N TYR A 307 10.16 6.24 5.11
CA TYR A 307 10.46 5.17 4.17
C TYR A 307 9.72 3.88 4.53
N CYS A 308 8.85 3.43 3.62
CA CYS A 308 8.09 2.19 3.76
C CYS A 308 8.61 1.14 2.78
N LEU A 309 9.14 0.03 3.30
CA LEU A 309 9.76 -1.05 2.52
C LEU A 309 8.75 -1.84 1.67
N SER A 310 7.59 -2.16 2.25
CA SER A 310 6.57 -3.04 1.69
C SER A 310 5.74 -2.34 0.61
N LEU A 311 5.15 -1.18 0.93
CA LEU A 311 4.30 -0.44 -0.01
C LEU A 311 5.06 0.07 -1.25
N ARG A 312 6.38 0.30 -1.15
CA ARG A 312 7.18 0.76 -2.28
C ARG A 312 7.58 -0.36 -3.24
N LYS A 313 7.46 -1.64 -2.85
CA LYS A 313 7.61 -2.78 -3.78
C LYS A 313 6.39 -2.88 -4.72
N ASP A 314 5.20 -2.53 -4.23
CA ASP A 314 3.91 -2.71 -4.95
C ASP A 314 3.27 -1.40 -5.47
N LEU A 315 3.89 -0.23 -5.27
CA LEU A 315 3.43 1.09 -5.79
C LEU A 315 3.53 1.27 -7.32
N LEU A 316 3.81 0.18 -8.02
CA LEU A 316 3.65 0.00 -9.46
C LEU A 316 2.49 -0.98 -9.68
N PRO A 317 1.22 -0.50 -9.72
CA PRO A 317 0.72 0.16 -10.93
C PRO A 317 -0.29 1.30 -10.66
N ALA A 318 -0.72 1.99 -11.73
CA ALA A 318 -1.69 3.10 -11.80
C ALA A 318 -1.18 4.53 -11.48
N HIS A 319 -0.07 4.92 -12.10
CA HIS A 319 -0.03 6.22 -12.80
C HIS A 319 -0.18 5.98 -14.31
N GLN A 320 -1.31 5.36 -14.67
CA GLN A 320 -1.88 5.42 -16.00
C GLN A 320 -3.23 6.13 -15.88
N LYS A 321 -3.17 7.46 -15.89
CA LYS A 321 -4.03 8.31 -16.73
C LYS A 321 -3.23 9.58 -17.02
N SER A 322 -2.47 9.50 -18.11
CA SER A 322 -2.15 10.62 -19.00
C SER A 322 -1.71 11.93 -18.32
N ALA A 323 -0.40 12.08 -18.10
CA ALA A 323 0.30 12.97 -19.01
C ALA A 323 0.91 12.04 -20.06
N ALA A 324 0.24 11.91 -21.21
CA ALA A 324 0.89 11.38 -22.39
C ALA A 324 2.13 12.24 -22.63
N VAL A 325 3.29 11.75 -22.26
CA VAL A 325 4.45 11.98 -23.10
C VAL A 325 4.22 11.01 -24.24
N GLU A 326 3.71 11.55 -25.35
CA GLU A 326 3.64 10.81 -26.60
C GLU A 326 4.98 10.10 -26.83
N PRO A 327 4.98 8.82 -27.25
CA PRO A 327 6.16 8.24 -27.85
C PRO A 327 6.56 9.18 -28.98
N CYS A 328 7.70 9.84 -28.84
CA CYS A 328 8.20 10.73 -29.87
C CYS A 328 8.26 9.94 -31.17
N SER A 329 7.56 10.44 -32.19
CA SER A 329 7.54 9.85 -33.52
C SER A 329 8.96 9.58 -34.00
N ARG A 330 9.16 8.37 -34.52
CA ARG A 330 10.41 7.80 -35.04
C ARG A 330 11.38 8.85 -35.62
N ILE A 331 12.59 8.92 -35.06
CA ILE A 331 13.78 9.16 -35.87
C ILE A 331 14.25 7.77 -36.30
N SER A 332 14.03 7.48 -37.57
CA SER A 332 14.42 6.24 -38.23
C SER A 332 15.93 6.03 -38.20
N SER A 333 16.36 4.83 -37.79
CA SER A 333 17.28 3.92 -38.50
C SER A 333 18.14 3.11 -37.52
N ASP A 334 17.57 2.09 -36.89
CA ASP A 334 18.39 0.98 -36.40
C ASP A 334 17.68 -0.34 -36.68
N ALA A 335 18.38 -1.21 -37.41
CA ALA A 335 17.86 -2.47 -37.91
C ALA A 335 17.67 -3.45 -36.75
N GLY A 336 16.44 -3.93 -36.55
CA GLY A 336 16.16 -5.05 -35.64
C GLY A 336 15.19 -4.79 -34.48
N VAL A 337 14.59 -3.59 -34.37
CA VAL A 337 13.54 -3.33 -33.38
C VAL A 337 12.25 -4.02 -33.83
N ASN A 338 11.73 -4.97 -33.04
CA ASN A 338 10.34 -5.38 -33.17
C ASN A 338 9.48 -4.13 -32.91
N PRO A 339 8.73 -3.62 -33.90
CA PRO A 339 8.08 -2.32 -33.82
C PRO A 339 7.05 -2.20 -32.68
N ASP A 340 6.63 -3.33 -32.09
CA ASP A 340 5.64 -3.39 -31.02
C ASP A 340 6.25 -3.61 -29.62
N GLU A 341 7.58 -3.73 -29.49
CA GLU A 341 8.23 -3.94 -28.20
C GLU A 341 8.30 -2.64 -27.38
N PRO A 342 7.88 -2.64 -26.10
CA PRO A 342 8.09 -1.51 -25.20
C PRO A 342 9.58 -1.16 -25.06
N TYR A 343 9.89 0.13 -24.88
CA TYR A 343 11.26 0.61 -24.75
C TYR A 343 11.39 1.81 -23.81
N TYR A 344 12.63 2.10 -23.40
CA TYR A 344 13.00 3.24 -22.57
C TYR A 344 13.98 4.15 -23.31
N ASN A 345 13.80 5.46 -23.13
CA ASN A 345 14.75 6.45 -23.61
C ASN A 345 15.93 6.52 -22.63
N PHE A 346 17.11 6.12 -23.10
CA PHE A 346 18.37 6.26 -22.39
C PHE A 346 19.18 7.40 -23.02
N GLY A 347 18.82 8.65 -22.67
CA GLY A 347 19.36 9.83 -23.35
C GLY A 347 18.92 9.86 -24.82
N HIS A 348 19.88 9.68 -25.73
CA HIS A 348 19.62 9.59 -27.18
C HIS A 348 19.55 8.14 -27.69
N VAL A 349 19.77 7.16 -26.81
CA VAL A 349 19.78 5.72 -27.11
C VAL A 349 18.45 5.10 -26.68
N ILE A 350 18.00 4.06 -27.37
CA ILE A 350 16.80 3.29 -27.00
C ILE A 350 17.22 1.99 -26.31
N VAL A 351 16.61 1.68 -25.18
CA VAL A 351 16.76 0.41 -24.46
C VAL A 351 15.44 -0.36 -24.54
N PRO A 352 15.33 -1.41 -25.37
CA PRO A 352 14.10 -2.19 -25.44
C PRO A 352 13.94 -3.08 -24.20
N GLU A 353 12.69 -3.34 -23.81
CA GLU A 353 12.29 -4.04 -22.58
C GLU A 353 12.99 -5.40 -22.41
N SER A 354 13.22 -6.13 -23.50
CA SER A 354 13.91 -7.42 -23.50
C SER A 354 15.34 -7.36 -22.96
N CYS A 355 15.98 -6.18 -22.91
CA CYS A 355 17.28 -5.96 -22.29
C CYS A 355 17.22 -5.41 -20.85
N VAL A 356 16.02 -5.15 -20.33
CA VAL A 356 15.81 -4.67 -18.95
C VAL A 356 15.56 -5.87 -18.04
N PHE A 357 16.41 -6.08 -17.03
CA PHE A 357 16.28 -7.22 -16.12
C PHE A 357 15.69 -6.87 -14.74
N PHE A 358 15.61 -5.58 -14.42
CA PHE A 358 14.91 -5.10 -13.22
C PHE A 358 14.27 -3.75 -13.49
N LYS A 359 13.10 -3.53 -12.90
CA LYS A 359 12.37 -2.28 -12.97
C LYS A 359 11.60 -2.03 -11.68
N SER A 360 11.81 -0.85 -11.10
CA SER A 360 10.99 -0.26 -10.04
C SER A 360 10.15 0.88 -10.62
N LYS A 361 9.48 1.66 -9.76
CA LYS A 361 8.64 2.79 -10.20
C LYS A 361 9.43 3.91 -10.84
N LEU A 362 10.63 4.14 -10.35
CA LEU A 362 11.42 5.33 -10.65
C LEU A 362 12.76 4.97 -11.29
N THR A 363 13.16 3.70 -11.29
CA THR A 363 14.47 3.22 -11.73
C THR A 363 14.32 1.94 -12.54
N TYR A 364 15.25 1.70 -13.44
CA TYR A 364 15.37 0.46 -14.18
C TYR A 364 16.83 0.07 -14.34
N ALA A 365 17.09 -1.23 -14.44
CA ALA A 365 18.40 -1.80 -14.64
C ALA A 365 18.42 -2.67 -15.90
N PHE A 366 19.45 -2.49 -16.72
CA PHE A 366 19.54 -3.06 -18.05
C PHE A 366 20.97 -3.44 -18.41
N VAL A 367 21.09 -4.38 -19.35
CA VAL A 367 22.39 -4.88 -19.79
C VAL A 367 23.09 -3.88 -20.72
N ASN A 368 24.43 -3.80 -20.63
CA ASN A 368 25.20 -2.79 -21.37
C ASN A 368 25.52 -3.24 -22.81
N LEU A 369 25.42 -2.37 -23.82
CA LEU A 369 25.82 -2.73 -25.19
C LEU A 369 27.32 -3.07 -25.30
N ARG A 370 28.18 -2.41 -24.50
CA ARG A 370 29.63 -2.59 -24.52
C ARG A 370 30.20 -2.75 -23.12
N CYS A 371 30.36 -3.98 -22.67
CA CYS A 371 30.86 -4.24 -21.32
C CYS A 371 32.37 -3.96 -21.19
N VAL A 372 32.76 -3.12 -20.23
CA VAL A 372 34.15 -2.98 -19.77
C VAL A 372 34.68 -4.33 -19.23
N LEU A 373 33.89 -4.99 -18.38
CA LEU A 373 34.13 -6.33 -17.82
C LEU A 373 32.86 -7.19 -17.93
N PRO A 374 32.96 -8.53 -17.95
CA PRO A 374 31.78 -9.39 -17.85
C PRO A 374 30.90 -9.01 -16.65
N GLY A 375 29.58 -8.94 -16.85
CA GLY A 375 28.64 -8.49 -15.81
C GLY A 375 28.51 -6.98 -15.65
N HIS A 376 29.15 -6.18 -16.50
CA HIS A 376 28.93 -4.73 -16.53
C HIS A 376 27.49 -4.43 -16.98
N VAL A 377 26.67 -3.99 -16.03
CA VAL A 377 25.28 -3.54 -16.24
C VAL A 377 25.10 -2.08 -15.83
N LEU A 378 23.96 -1.50 -16.23
CA LEU A 378 23.63 -0.10 -15.98
C LEU A 378 22.33 0.01 -15.17
N VAL A 379 22.29 1.01 -14.29
CA VAL A 379 21.08 1.43 -13.55
C VAL A 379 20.80 2.89 -13.88
N ALA A 380 19.57 3.24 -14.24
CA ALA A 380 19.18 4.62 -14.59
C ALA A 380 17.77 4.96 -14.05
N PRO A 381 17.48 6.23 -13.71
CA PRO A 381 16.11 6.63 -13.39
C PRO A 381 15.22 6.59 -14.64
N ILE A 382 13.96 6.20 -14.53
CA ILE A 382 13.03 6.12 -15.68
C ILE A 382 12.77 7.50 -16.28
N ARG A 383 12.66 8.53 -15.43
CA ARG A 383 12.59 9.91 -15.90
C ARG A 383 13.99 10.34 -16.34
N MET A 384 14.09 10.95 -17.52
CA MET A 384 15.33 11.55 -18.00
C MET A 384 15.80 12.68 -17.07
N ALA A 385 16.68 12.34 -16.14
CA ALA A 385 17.54 13.25 -15.39
C ALA A 385 18.93 13.21 -16.01
N GLU A 386 19.54 14.34 -16.35
CA GLU A 386 20.90 14.37 -16.95
C GLU A 386 21.97 14.14 -15.88
N ARG A 387 21.80 14.76 -14.72
CA ARG A 387 22.77 14.77 -13.61
C ARG A 387 22.20 14.15 -12.34
N ASN A 388 23.08 13.75 -11.42
CA ASN A 388 22.67 13.20 -10.12
C ASN A 388 21.81 14.20 -9.33
N ARG A 389 22.19 15.48 -9.38
CA ARG A 389 21.46 16.59 -8.76
C ARG A 389 20.08 16.88 -9.37
N ASP A 390 19.77 16.31 -10.54
CA ASP A 390 18.50 16.57 -11.24
C ASP A 390 17.41 15.56 -10.83
N MET A 391 17.76 14.53 -10.04
CA MET A 391 16.80 13.61 -9.43
C MET A 391 16.02 14.27 -8.29
N THR A 392 14.76 13.89 -8.16
CA THR A 392 13.98 14.10 -6.94
C THR A 392 14.46 13.16 -5.84
N GLU A 393 14.12 13.44 -4.58
CA GLU A 393 14.57 12.55 -3.49
C GLU A 393 13.95 11.15 -3.52
N ASP A 394 12.72 11.02 -4.02
CA ASP A 394 12.13 9.70 -4.21
C ASP A 394 12.86 8.91 -5.30
N GLU A 395 13.29 9.57 -6.38
CA GLU A 395 14.12 8.97 -7.44
C GLU A 395 15.49 8.60 -6.91
N ALA A 396 16.19 9.51 -6.21
CA ALA A 396 17.51 9.24 -5.64
C ALA A 396 17.45 8.04 -4.66
N GLN A 397 16.44 8.02 -3.80
CA GLN A 397 16.26 6.94 -2.83
C GLN A 397 16.02 5.58 -3.50
N ASP A 398 15.18 5.53 -4.54
CA ASP A 398 14.90 4.32 -5.29
C ASP A 398 16.10 3.87 -6.16
N PHE A 399 16.80 4.84 -6.75
CA PHE A 399 17.99 4.66 -7.58
C PHE A 399 19.13 4.00 -6.79
N TYR A 400 19.51 4.56 -5.63
CA TYR A 400 20.58 3.99 -4.81
C TYR A 400 20.21 2.64 -4.17
N LYS A 401 18.92 2.39 -3.93
CA LYS A 401 18.47 1.05 -3.51
C LYS A 401 18.56 0.03 -4.63
N THR A 402 18.17 0.43 -5.84
CA THR A 402 18.33 -0.40 -7.03
C THR A 402 19.80 -0.72 -7.27
N ILE A 403 20.70 0.25 -7.12
CA ILE A 403 22.15 0.02 -7.21
C ILE A 403 22.60 -1.07 -6.24
N ARG A 404 22.19 -1.00 -4.97
CA ARG A 404 22.56 -2.02 -3.97
C ARG A 404 21.97 -3.40 -4.29
N LEU A 405 20.73 -3.46 -4.78
CA LEU A 405 20.11 -4.72 -5.20
C LEU A 405 20.87 -5.34 -6.38
N VAL A 406 21.12 -4.54 -7.41
CA VAL A 406 21.82 -5.00 -8.62
C VAL A 406 23.27 -5.36 -8.31
N GLN A 407 23.97 -4.64 -7.45
CA GLN A 407 25.31 -5.00 -7.00
C GLN A 407 25.33 -6.41 -6.41
N ARG A 408 24.44 -6.70 -5.44
CA ARG A 408 24.35 -8.04 -4.81
C ARG A 408 24.02 -9.12 -5.83
N LEU A 409 23.10 -8.84 -6.76
CA LEU A 409 22.79 -9.75 -7.86
C LEU A 409 24.02 -10.04 -8.71
N MET A 410 24.75 -9.01 -9.15
CA MET A 410 25.91 -9.18 -10.02
C MET A 410 27.07 -9.89 -9.32
N GLU A 411 27.31 -9.61 -8.03
CA GLU A 411 28.28 -10.32 -7.21
C GLU A 411 27.93 -11.82 -7.09
N LYS A 412 26.66 -12.16 -6.83
CA LYS A 412 26.18 -13.55 -6.80
C LYS A 412 26.35 -14.24 -8.15
N VAL A 413 25.80 -13.65 -9.21
CA VAL A 413 25.78 -14.23 -10.58
C VAL A 413 27.18 -14.45 -11.12
N HIS A 414 28.11 -13.53 -10.83
CA HIS A 414 29.49 -13.65 -11.32
C HIS A 414 30.43 -14.33 -10.33
N SER A 415 29.96 -14.80 -9.18
CA SER A 415 30.82 -15.34 -8.12
C SER A 415 31.99 -14.40 -7.79
N ALA A 416 31.65 -13.15 -7.52
CA ALA A 416 32.56 -12.07 -7.15
C ALA A 416 32.25 -11.59 -5.72
N ASP A 417 33.27 -11.17 -4.99
CA ASP A 417 33.18 -10.62 -3.62
C ASP A 417 33.39 -9.09 -3.59
N SER A 418 33.60 -8.50 -4.77
CA SER A 418 33.99 -7.11 -4.95
C SER A 418 33.24 -6.52 -6.15
N CYS A 419 32.94 -5.23 -6.11
CA CYS A 419 32.28 -4.53 -7.21
C CYS A 419 32.79 -3.09 -7.35
N THR A 420 32.93 -2.62 -8.59
CA THR A 420 33.08 -1.19 -8.86
C THR A 420 31.72 -0.62 -9.22
N VAL A 421 31.26 0.32 -8.40
CA VAL A 421 30.02 1.07 -8.57
C VAL A 421 30.39 2.53 -8.86
N THR A 422 30.07 3.03 -10.04
CA THR A 422 30.54 4.37 -10.46
C THR A 422 29.50 5.12 -11.28
N ILE A 423 29.48 6.45 -11.10
CA ILE A 423 28.61 7.39 -11.80
C ILE A 423 29.51 8.48 -12.39
N GLN A 424 29.47 8.61 -13.71
CA GLN A 424 30.10 9.72 -14.42
C GLN A 424 29.09 10.87 -14.50
N ASP A 425 29.05 11.73 -13.48
CA ASP A 425 28.06 12.81 -13.37
C ASP A 425 28.56 14.11 -14.02
N GLY A 426 28.34 14.27 -15.32
CA GLY A 426 28.71 15.44 -16.12
C GLY A 426 29.84 15.19 -17.11
N ARG A 427 29.99 16.12 -18.07
CA ARG A 427 30.93 16.02 -19.18
C ARG A 427 32.37 15.74 -18.73
N ASP A 428 32.87 16.50 -17.76
CA ASP A 428 34.26 16.38 -17.31
C ASP A 428 34.50 15.13 -16.44
N ALA A 429 33.44 14.50 -15.95
CA ALA A 429 33.48 13.20 -15.30
C ALA A 429 33.47 12.02 -16.31
N GLY A 430 33.38 12.31 -17.62
CA GLY A 430 33.37 11.31 -18.68
C GLY A 430 31.96 10.85 -19.11
N GLN A 431 30.90 11.54 -18.70
CA GLN A 431 29.53 11.19 -19.08
C GLN A 431 29.32 11.28 -20.60
N THR A 432 28.91 10.17 -21.22
CA THR A 432 28.73 10.08 -22.68
C THR A 432 27.27 10.18 -23.10
N VAL A 433 26.37 9.58 -22.32
CA VAL A 433 24.92 9.69 -22.49
C VAL A 433 24.37 10.71 -21.50
N LYS A 434 23.65 11.72 -22.01
CA LYS A 434 23.00 12.78 -21.22
C LYS A 434 21.75 12.28 -20.48
N HIS A 435 21.97 11.27 -19.66
CA HIS A 435 21.01 10.71 -18.75
C HIS A 435 21.81 10.01 -17.65
N LEU A 436 21.51 10.29 -16.40
CA LEU A 436 22.19 9.72 -15.26
C LEU A 436 22.13 8.19 -15.33
N HIS A 437 23.29 7.55 -15.17
CA HIS A 437 23.38 6.12 -15.00
C HIS A 437 24.54 5.75 -14.08
N CYS A 438 24.34 4.66 -13.35
CA CYS A 438 25.36 4.03 -12.55
C CYS A 438 25.84 2.77 -13.28
N HIS A 439 27.16 2.67 -13.44
CA HIS A 439 27.82 1.45 -13.87
C HIS A 439 28.00 0.53 -12.65
N ILE A 440 27.60 -0.74 -12.81
CA ILE A 440 27.82 -1.78 -11.81
C ILE A 440 28.65 -2.88 -12.48
N MET A 441 29.85 -3.09 -11.96
CA MET A 441 30.84 -4.00 -12.55
C MET A 441 31.40 -4.91 -11.45
N PRO A 442 30.93 -6.17 -11.35
CA PRO A 442 31.53 -7.14 -10.43
C PRO A 442 33.00 -7.35 -10.78
N ARG A 443 33.86 -7.45 -9.76
CA ARG A 443 35.31 -7.45 -9.90
C ARG A 443 35.91 -8.77 -9.46
N LYS A 444 36.92 -9.23 -10.20
CA LYS A 444 37.75 -10.38 -9.86
C LYS A 444 39.22 -10.01 -9.86
N LYS A 445 40.01 -10.78 -9.11
CA LYS A 445 41.47 -10.68 -9.19
C LYS A 445 41.93 -10.98 -10.62
N GLY A 446 42.68 -10.06 -11.21
CA GLY A 446 43.21 -10.20 -12.57
C GLY A 446 42.37 -9.52 -13.66
N ASP A 447 41.27 -8.84 -13.33
CA ASP A 447 40.52 -8.03 -14.31
C ASP A 447 41.40 -7.01 -15.03
N PHE A 448 42.32 -6.39 -14.30
CA PHE A 448 43.30 -5.44 -14.80
C PHE A 448 44.65 -5.63 -14.09
N ILE A 449 45.73 -5.22 -14.74
CA ILE A 449 47.09 -5.21 -14.15
C ILE A 449 47.14 -4.20 -12.97
N GLU A 450 46.45 -3.07 -13.11
CA GLU A 450 46.25 -2.07 -12.06
C GLU A 450 44.76 -1.74 -11.96
N ASN A 451 44.25 -1.60 -10.73
CA ASN A 451 42.81 -1.41 -10.49
C ASN A 451 42.25 -0.13 -11.12
N ASP A 452 43.04 0.94 -11.19
CA ASP A 452 42.62 2.25 -11.71
C ASP A 452 42.53 2.29 -13.24
N LEU A 453 43.01 1.26 -13.95
CA LEU A 453 42.82 1.16 -15.41
C LEU A 453 41.34 1.10 -15.81
N ILE A 454 40.45 0.75 -14.88
CA ILE A 454 39.00 0.75 -15.10
C ILE A 454 38.48 2.13 -15.54
N TYR A 455 39.06 3.22 -15.05
CA TYR A 455 38.64 4.58 -15.44
C TYR A 455 39.05 4.90 -16.88
N LEU A 456 40.21 4.41 -17.32
CA LEU A 456 40.67 4.55 -18.70
C LEU A 456 39.81 3.73 -19.66
N GLU A 457 39.38 2.53 -19.24
CA GLU A 457 38.48 1.70 -20.03
C GLU A 457 37.07 2.27 -20.07
N LEU A 458 36.53 2.76 -18.94
CA LEU A 458 35.24 3.46 -18.89
C LEU A 458 35.22 4.71 -19.77
N ALA A 459 36.31 5.48 -19.84
CA ALA A 459 36.38 6.66 -20.71
C ALA A 459 36.35 6.33 -22.21
N LYS A 460 36.56 5.07 -22.60
CA LYS A 460 36.70 4.62 -24.00
C LYS A 460 35.63 3.63 -24.45
N HIS A 461 34.97 2.92 -23.53
CA HIS A 461 34.18 1.73 -23.86
C HIS A 461 33.01 2.00 -24.83
N ASP A 462 32.45 3.18 -24.79
CA ASP A 462 31.29 3.64 -25.57
C ASP A 462 31.65 4.65 -26.66
N GLN A 463 32.89 5.15 -26.71
CA GLN A 463 33.36 6.11 -27.71
C GLN A 463 33.93 5.39 -28.94
N PHE A 464 33.33 5.58 -30.11
CA PHE A 464 33.95 5.18 -31.38
C PHE A 464 34.88 6.30 -31.88
N LYS A 465 36.19 6.19 -31.60
CA LYS A 465 37.22 7.04 -32.20
C LYS A 465 38.03 6.24 -33.22
N LYS A 466 38.13 6.76 -34.44
CA LYS A 466 38.92 6.14 -35.53
C LYS A 466 40.39 5.99 -35.06
N GLY A 467 40.88 4.76 -34.98
CA GLY A 467 42.25 4.44 -34.51
C GLY A 467 42.36 4.04 -33.02
N HIS A 468 41.26 3.99 -32.26
CA HIS A 468 41.24 3.48 -30.89
C HIS A 468 40.54 2.10 -30.83
N PRO A 469 41.13 1.08 -30.20
CA PRO A 469 40.48 -0.22 -30.02
C PRO A 469 39.34 -0.10 -29.01
N SER A 470 38.09 -0.02 -29.49
CA SER A 470 36.89 -0.19 -28.66
C SER A 470 36.40 -1.64 -28.78
N LYS A 471 35.95 -2.26 -27.68
CA LYS A 471 35.31 -3.59 -27.74
C LYS A 471 34.12 -3.55 -28.71
N PRO A 472 33.91 -4.60 -29.54
CA PRO A 472 32.77 -4.65 -30.44
C PRO A 472 31.46 -4.60 -29.64
N PRO A 473 30.39 -3.98 -30.18
CA PRO A 473 29.07 -4.04 -29.55
C PRO A 473 28.61 -5.50 -29.46
N ARG A 474 27.98 -5.85 -28.34
CA ARG A 474 27.32 -7.15 -28.18
C ARG A 474 26.14 -7.26 -29.13
N THR A 475 25.88 -8.47 -29.60
CA THR A 475 24.68 -8.76 -30.39
C THR A 475 23.43 -8.61 -29.53
N ARG A 476 22.29 -8.39 -30.20
CA ARG A 476 21.01 -8.28 -29.51
C ARG A 476 20.65 -9.57 -28.76
N GLU A 477 20.92 -10.72 -29.36
CA GLU A 477 20.62 -12.03 -28.80
C GLU A 477 21.42 -12.30 -27.52
N GLU A 478 22.71 -11.94 -27.49
CA GLU A 478 23.54 -12.04 -26.28
C GLU A 478 22.98 -11.17 -25.14
N MET A 479 22.56 -9.94 -25.45
CA MET A 479 21.99 -9.03 -24.48
C MET A 479 20.65 -9.53 -23.92
N ILE A 480 19.76 -10.06 -24.78
CA ILE A 480 18.48 -10.63 -24.35
C ILE A 480 18.69 -11.87 -23.48
N THR A 481 19.65 -12.73 -23.87
CA THR A 481 20.01 -13.94 -23.12
C THR A 481 20.51 -13.58 -21.72
N GLU A 482 21.43 -12.62 -21.62
CA GLU A 482 21.94 -12.14 -20.32
C GLU A 482 20.82 -11.53 -19.47
N ALA A 483 20.00 -10.64 -20.04
CA ALA A 483 18.90 -10.01 -19.31
C ALA A 483 17.88 -11.05 -18.80
N THR A 484 17.58 -12.07 -19.59
CA THR A 484 16.67 -13.16 -19.21
C THR A 484 17.24 -13.98 -18.04
N HIS A 485 18.53 -14.33 -18.11
CA HIS A 485 19.22 -15.01 -17.01
C HIS A 485 19.21 -14.17 -15.73
N LEU A 486 19.51 -12.87 -15.82
CA LEU A 486 19.51 -11.96 -14.68
C LEU A 486 18.13 -11.80 -14.04
N ARG A 487 17.04 -11.82 -14.82
CA ARG A 487 15.66 -11.81 -14.27
C ARG A 487 15.41 -13.05 -13.41
N LEU A 488 15.81 -14.23 -13.87
CA LEU A 488 15.64 -15.48 -13.15
C LEU A 488 16.44 -15.48 -11.84
N GLU A 489 17.72 -15.11 -11.90
CA GLU A 489 18.60 -15.06 -10.73
C GLU A 489 18.14 -14.03 -9.70
N LEU A 490 17.56 -12.91 -10.16
CA LEU A 490 16.97 -11.92 -9.27
C LEU A 490 15.73 -12.46 -8.53
N GLN A 491 14.89 -13.25 -9.19
CA GLN A 491 13.75 -13.90 -8.53
C GLN A 491 14.23 -14.86 -7.44
N ASN A 492 15.27 -15.66 -7.72
CA ASN A 492 15.88 -16.57 -6.75
C ASN A 492 16.46 -15.81 -5.56
N LEU A 493 17.23 -14.75 -5.82
CA LEU A 493 17.81 -13.90 -4.77
C LEU A 493 16.74 -13.31 -3.85
N LEU A 494 15.64 -12.81 -4.41
CA LEU A 494 14.55 -12.23 -3.63
C LEU A 494 13.73 -13.28 -2.86
N ALA A 495 13.70 -14.53 -3.32
CA ALA A 495 13.07 -15.64 -2.61
C ALA A 495 13.90 -16.10 -1.40
N GLU A 496 15.23 -16.18 -1.54
CA GLU A 496 16.15 -16.52 -0.44
C GLU A 496 16.07 -15.49 0.71
N GLU A 497 15.98 -14.19 0.38
CA GLU A 497 15.82 -13.12 1.38
C GLU A 497 14.49 -13.17 2.16
N LYS A 498 13.47 -13.86 1.64
CA LYS A 498 12.20 -14.07 2.37
C LYS A 498 12.27 -15.24 3.34
N ASN A 499 13.18 -16.18 3.10
CA ASN A 499 13.35 -17.41 3.89
C ASN A 499 14.47 -17.32 4.93
N SER A 500 15.21 -16.20 4.96
CA SER A 500 16.27 -15.89 5.93
C SER A 500 15.81 -14.76 6.85
#